data_AF-A0A261A0U1-F1
#
_entry.id   AF-A0A261A0U1-F1
#
_cell.length_a   1.000
_cell.length_b   1.000
_cell.length_c   1.000
_cell.angle_alpha   90.00
_cell.angle_beta   90.00
_cell.angle_gamma   90.00
#
_symmetry.space_group_name_H-M   'P 1'
#
loop_
_entity.id
_entity.type
_entity.pdbx_description
1 polymer ?
#
loop_
_entity_poly.entity_id
_entity_poly.type
_entity_poly.pdbx_seq_one_letter_code
_entity_poly.pdbx_strand_id
1 'polypeptide(L)'
;MARQRKPKVVTRQPAATKTPKVSRKTTPPLVDSNPQITASYIFYRFVFMFIAIFVVPYITAYFRNKISARMATRRNVDEVMVRAAAHARKEENFELEHFEFTAIAGHILESSCKHPADVEQPDCLKCKYERELKLEELPEMVFARNSLTIRISKYPPSGYIQFNCLDALKMVCADRLPDVKVGASSVWQSTRQDRITQISEHQKPFDWTYTTHYKGTLVGLKATPTKERIDMERLKRRDTIIFSTNVILFEDELADHGIAQLSARIRVMREGYFFVLLRFYMRVDNVLLRVCDTRIVGDELALYVIREWQLREAKYENLRHVNPELLLDADRAWMHLPIVEEHVEKITIDDDN
;
A
#
# COMPACT_ATOMS: atom_id res chain seq x y z
N MET A 1 -51.43 41.79 11.80
CA MET A 1 -51.45 41.68 13.27
C MET A 1 -50.02 41.74 13.78
N ALA A 2 -49.70 42.75 14.59
CA ALA A 2 -48.34 43.23 14.81
C ALA A 2 -47.90 43.14 16.28
N ARG A 3 -46.58 42.95 16.42
CA ARG A 3 -45.66 43.45 17.46
C ARG A 3 -45.65 42.83 18.87
N GLN A 4 -44.43 42.36 19.18
CA GLN A 4 -43.79 42.29 20.51
C GLN A 4 -44.12 43.47 21.44
N ARG A 5 -44.11 43.22 22.76
CA ARG A 5 -43.68 44.18 23.81
C ARG A 5 -43.39 43.50 25.16
N LYS A 6 -42.20 43.75 25.71
CA LYS A 6 -41.79 43.66 27.15
C LYS A 6 -42.47 44.82 27.96
N PRO A 7 -42.10 45.19 29.21
CA PRO A 7 -41.71 44.52 30.48
C PRO A 7 -42.47 45.07 31.73
N LYS A 8 -42.25 44.55 32.97
CA LYS A 8 -42.03 45.27 34.28
C LYS A 8 -42.30 44.37 35.50
N VAL A 9 -41.31 44.18 36.39
CA VAL A 9 -41.12 44.82 37.72
C VAL A 9 -42.24 44.52 38.74
N VAL A 10 -41.90 43.90 39.88
CA VAL A 10 -42.17 44.40 41.24
C VAL A 10 -41.45 43.52 42.29
N THR A 11 -40.80 44.23 43.19
CA THR A 11 -39.94 43.87 44.33
C THR A 11 -40.72 43.19 45.46
N ARG A 12 -40.08 42.25 46.18
CA ARG A 12 -40.43 41.93 47.59
C ARG A 12 -39.17 41.86 48.44
N GLN A 13 -39.08 42.76 49.41
CA GLN A 13 -38.15 42.71 50.54
C GLN A 13 -38.55 41.61 51.51
N PRO A 14 -37.62 41.16 52.37
CA PRO A 14 -38.00 41.07 53.78
C PRO A 14 -36.98 41.71 54.74
N ALA A 15 -37.57 42.49 55.65
CA ALA A 15 -37.28 42.68 57.06
C ALA A 15 -35.81 42.75 57.56
N ALA A 16 -35.47 43.95 58.02
CA ALA A 16 -34.30 44.25 58.83
C ALA A 16 -34.38 43.60 60.23
N THR A 17 -33.26 43.02 60.68
CA THR A 17 -32.98 42.80 62.10
C THR A 17 -31.87 43.75 62.53
N LYS A 18 -32.10 44.45 63.64
CA LYS A 18 -31.32 45.60 64.10
C LYS A 18 -29.92 45.20 64.62
N THR A 19 -28.98 46.10 64.34
CA THR A 19 -27.56 46.13 64.72
C THR A 19 -27.29 46.11 66.23
N PRO A 20 -26.02 45.85 66.61
CA PRO A 20 -25.30 46.87 67.37
C PRO A 20 -24.03 47.33 66.66
N LYS A 21 -23.83 48.65 66.67
CA LYS A 21 -22.63 49.34 66.20
C LYS A 21 -21.46 49.04 67.16
N VAL A 22 -20.31 48.65 66.60
CA VAL A 22 -19.01 48.84 67.25
C VAL A 22 -18.16 49.69 66.33
N SER A 23 -17.78 50.87 66.81
CA SER A 23 -16.80 51.72 66.17
C SER A 23 -15.40 51.15 66.44
N ARG A 24 -14.55 51.09 65.42
CA ARG A 24 -13.11 51.11 65.64
C ARG A 24 -12.43 51.75 64.44
N LYS A 25 -11.81 52.91 64.70
CA LYS A 25 -10.77 53.48 63.86
C LYS A 25 -9.68 52.43 63.70
N THR A 26 -9.31 52.08 62.48
CA THR A 26 -8.06 51.39 62.20
C THR A 26 -7.43 52.06 60.99
N THR A 27 -6.34 52.73 61.28
CA THR A 27 -5.30 53.25 60.37
C THR A 27 -5.03 52.24 59.24
N PRO A 28 -4.74 52.66 57.99
CA PRO A 28 -4.29 51.73 56.96
C PRO A 28 -3.10 50.91 57.48
N PRO A 29 -3.03 49.59 57.21
CA PRO A 29 -1.90 48.81 57.66
C PRO A 29 -0.65 49.37 57.00
N LEU A 30 0.32 49.75 57.82
CA LEU A 30 1.70 49.89 57.39
C LEU A 30 2.08 48.53 56.78
N VAL A 31 2.34 48.51 55.48
CA VAL A 31 2.97 47.37 54.83
C VAL A 31 4.39 47.34 55.41
N ASP A 32 4.61 46.46 56.39
CA ASP A 32 5.96 46.11 56.81
C ASP A 32 6.71 45.61 55.57
N SER A 33 7.69 46.39 55.11
CA SER A 33 8.64 45.97 54.11
C SER A 33 9.52 44.89 54.75
N ASN A 34 9.03 43.65 54.78
CA ASN A 34 9.84 42.53 55.27
C ASN A 34 11.03 42.33 54.31
N PRO A 35 12.27 42.67 54.72
CA PRO A 35 13.43 42.66 53.83
C PRO A 35 13.77 41.25 53.36
N GLN A 36 13.34 40.20 54.07
CA GLN A 36 13.57 38.80 53.66
C GLN A 36 12.67 38.35 52.51
N ILE A 37 11.41 38.83 52.44
CA ILE A 37 10.48 38.47 51.36
C ILE A 37 10.85 39.20 50.07
N THR A 38 11.23 40.48 50.17
CA THR A 38 11.71 41.26 49.03
C THR A 38 13.07 40.75 48.54
N ALA A 39 14.00 40.40 49.43
CA ALA A 39 15.29 39.80 49.03
C ALA A 39 15.12 38.42 48.38
N SER A 40 14.23 37.56 48.89
CA SER A 40 13.96 36.24 48.31
C SER A 40 13.29 36.37 46.92
N TYR A 41 12.32 37.28 46.77
CA TYR A 41 11.69 37.54 45.47
C TYR A 41 12.68 38.12 44.44
N ILE A 42 13.54 39.04 44.88
CA ILE A 42 14.62 39.60 44.05
C ILE A 42 15.60 38.48 43.64
N PHE A 43 15.98 37.59 44.57
CA PHE A 43 16.83 36.44 44.29
C PHE A 43 16.19 35.48 43.27
N TYR A 44 14.93 35.08 43.44
CA TYR A 44 14.22 34.25 42.46
C TYR A 44 14.10 34.93 41.10
N ARG A 45 13.91 36.25 41.06
CA ARG A 45 13.86 37.02 39.81
C ARG A 45 15.22 37.06 39.12
N PHE A 46 16.32 37.18 39.86
CA PHE A 46 17.67 37.07 39.32
C PHE A 46 17.98 35.65 38.83
N VAL A 47 17.62 34.62 39.58
CA VAL A 47 17.78 33.21 39.17
C VAL A 47 16.95 32.92 37.91
N PHE A 48 15.70 33.36 37.86
CA PHE A 48 14.86 33.20 36.67
C PHE A 48 15.41 33.95 35.47
N MET A 49 15.88 35.19 35.66
CA MET A 49 16.50 35.97 34.58
C MET A 49 17.82 35.33 34.12
N PHE A 50 18.59 34.75 35.04
CA PHE A 50 19.81 34.00 34.72
C PHE A 50 19.50 32.73 33.92
N ILE A 51 18.48 31.96 34.31
CA ILE A 51 18.02 30.79 33.55
C ILE A 51 17.53 31.22 32.16
N ALA A 52 16.74 32.28 32.07
CA ALA A 52 16.19 32.76 30.80
C ALA A 52 17.26 33.32 29.85
N ILE A 53 18.30 33.97 30.37
CA ILE A 53 19.36 34.59 29.55
C ILE A 53 20.48 33.59 29.21
N PHE A 54 20.87 32.73 30.14
CA PHE A 54 22.06 31.89 29.97
C PHE A 54 21.73 30.42 29.71
N VAL A 55 20.67 29.88 30.33
CA VAL A 55 20.37 28.45 30.25
C VAL A 55 19.43 28.13 29.09
N VAL A 56 18.32 28.86 28.94
CA VAL A 56 17.33 28.62 27.87
C VAL A 56 17.94 28.77 26.46
N PRO A 57 18.74 29.80 26.15
CA PRO A 57 19.34 29.94 24.82
C PRO A 57 20.35 28.84 24.51
N TYR A 58 21.08 28.37 25.53
CA TYR A 58 22.04 27.27 25.37
C TYR A 58 21.35 25.93 25.11
N ILE A 59 20.31 25.61 25.90
CA ILE A 59 19.52 24.38 25.73
C ILE A 59 18.77 24.40 24.39
N THR A 60 18.13 25.51 24.03
CA THR A 60 17.43 25.63 22.75
C THR A 60 18.41 25.56 21.57
N ALA A 61 19.60 26.15 21.66
CA ALA A 61 20.64 26.01 20.64
C ALA A 61 21.15 24.55 20.53
N TYR A 62 21.36 23.86 21.65
CA TYR A 62 21.75 22.45 21.67
C TYR A 62 20.70 21.57 20.98
N PHE A 63 19.42 21.70 21.35
CA PHE A 63 18.34 20.94 20.74
C PHE A 63 18.17 21.30 19.26
N ARG A 64 18.23 22.58 18.89
CA ARG A 64 18.17 23.04 17.49
C ARG A 64 19.30 22.44 16.66
N ASN A 65 20.54 22.45 17.18
CA ASN A 65 21.69 21.89 16.49
C ASN A 65 21.59 20.36 16.36
N LYS A 66 21.12 19.67 17.41
CA LYS A 66 20.91 18.21 17.39
C LYS A 66 19.81 17.79 16.42
N ILE A 67 18.71 18.56 16.36
CA ILE A 67 17.61 18.35 15.41
C ILE A 67 18.10 18.65 13.98
N SER A 68 18.84 19.74 13.78
CA SER A 68 19.41 20.12 12.49
C SER A 68 20.41 19.07 11.97
N ALA A 69 21.28 18.55 12.84
CA ALA A 69 22.20 17.46 12.51
C ALA A 69 21.45 16.18 12.12
N ARG A 70 20.42 15.78 12.89
CA ARG A 70 19.56 14.64 12.54
C ARG A 70 18.84 14.84 11.20
N MET A 71 18.32 16.04 10.93
CA MET A 71 17.71 16.38 9.66
C MET A 71 18.70 16.35 8.49
N ALA A 72 19.93 16.83 8.70
CA ALA A 72 20.99 16.79 7.69
C ALA A 72 21.43 15.36 7.37
N THR A 73 21.59 14.50 8.39
CA THR A 73 21.85 13.06 8.19
C THR A 73 20.70 12.40 7.44
N ARG A 74 19.44 12.70 7.79
CA ARG A 74 18.26 12.16 7.09
C ARG A 74 18.22 12.58 5.63
N ARG A 75 18.46 13.87 5.32
CA ARG A 75 18.55 14.34 3.92
C ARG A 75 19.64 13.62 3.12
N ASN A 76 20.79 13.36 3.74
CA ASN A 76 21.88 12.62 3.09
C ASN A 76 21.46 11.17 2.80
N VAL A 77 20.78 10.50 3.74
CA VAL A 77 20.21 9.16 3.53
C VAL A 77 19.10 9.17 2.46
N ASP A 78 18.28 10.21 2.38
CA ASP A 78 17.26 10.34 1.34
C ASP A 78 17.89 10.53 -0.05
N GLU A 79 18.95 11.34 -0.18
CA GLU A 79 19.74 11.49 -1.42
C GLU A 79 20.44 10.20 -1.83
N VAL A 80 21.15 9.60 -0.87
CA VAL A 80 21.32 8.15 -0.65
C VAL A 80 20.44 7.23 -1.51
N MET A 81 19.23 7.08 -0.96
CA MET A 81 18.17 6.22 -1.47
C MET A 81 17.65 6.67 -2.82
N VAL A 82 17.55 7.98 -3.12
CA VAL A 82 17.15 8.48 -4.45
C VAL A 82 18.14 8.05 -5.52
N ARG A 83 19.45 8.19 -5.27
CA ARG A 83 20.47 7.75 -6.23
C ARG A 83 20.46 6.23 -6.38
N ALA A 84 20.34 5.48 -5.28
CA ALA A 84 20.20 4.03 -5.33
C ALA A 84 18.95 3.59 -6.11
N ALA A 85 17.82 4.24 -5.87
CA ALA A 85 16.55 4.04 -6.57
C ALA A 85 16.64 4.33 -8.07
N ALA A 86 17.34 5.40 -8.46
CA ALA A 86 17.59 5.74 -9.86
C ALA A 86 18.50 4.70 -10.55
N HIS A 87 19.53 4.23 -9.84
CA HIS A 87 20.41 3.16 -10.33
C HIS A 87 19.72 1.78 -10.37
N ALA A 88 18.73 1.54 -9.51
CA ALA A 88 17.93 0.31 -9.50
C ALA A 88 16.87 0.26 -10.62
N ARG A 89 16.60 1.39 -11.30
CA ARG A 89 15.63 1.43 -12.40
C ARG A 89 16.21 0.73 -13.62
N LYS A 90 15.63 -0.41 -13.98
CA LYS A 90 15.90 -1.14 -15.21
C LYS A 90 14.72 -0.96 -16.15
N GLU A 91 15.00 -0.53 -17.38
CA GLU A 91 14.01 -0.42 -18.45
C GLU A 91 14.50 -1.27 -19.62
N GLU A 92 13.66 -2.21 -20.06
CA GLU A 92 13.95 -3.11 -21.18
C GLU A 92 12.83 -2.97 -22.20
N ASN A 93 13.22 -2.73 -23.45
CA ASN A 93 12.30 -2.62 -24.57
C ASN A 93 12.63 -3.68 -25.62
N PHE A 94 11.60 -4.26 -26.23
CA PHE A 94 11.75 -5.22 -27.31
C PHE A 94 10.62 -5.07 -28.32
N GLU A 95 10.94 -5.17 -29.61
CA GLU A 95 9.97 -5.09 -30.70
C GLU A 95 9.86 -6.44 -31.39
N LEU A 96 8.63 -6.86 -31.69
CA LEU A 96 8.31 -8.05 -32.48
C LEU A 96 7.21 -7.70 -33.47
N GLU A 97 7.59 -7.30 -34.69
CA GLU A 97 6.68 -6.89 -35.76
C GLU A 97 5.62 -5.88 -35.29
N HIS A 98 4.38 -6.32 -35.06
CA HIS A 98 3.26 -5.50 -34.61
C HIS A 98 3.21 -5.25 -33.09
N PHE A 99 4.14 -5.82 -32.32
CA PHE A 99 4.17 -5.74 -30.87
C PHE A 99 5.38 -4.97 -30.35
N GLU A 100 5.12 -4.14 -29.34
CA GLU A 100 6.14 -3.46 -28.56
C GLU A 100 6.00 -3.88 -27.08
N PHE A 101 7.11 -4.35 -26.50
CA PHE A 101 7.17 -4.74 -25.10
C PHE A 101 8.03 -3.76 -24.33
N THR A 102 7.51 -3.23 -23.23
CA THR A 102 8.24 -2.36 -22.31
C THR A 102 8.14 -2.93 -20.90
N ALA A 103 9.28 -3.29 -20.32
CA ALA A 103 9.39 -3.75 -18.95
C ALA A 103 10.15 -2.71 -18.13
N ILE A 104 9.54 -2.26 -17.04
CA ILE A 104 10.13 -1.35 -16.07
C ILE A 104 10.21 -2.09 -14.75
N ALA A 105 11.40 -2.18 -14.19
CA ALA A 105 11.66 -2.70 -12.85
C ALA A 105 12.44 -1.66 -12.03
N GLY A 106 12.21 -1.61 -10.73
CA GLY A 106 12.83 -0.66 -9.83
C GLY A 106 12.73 -1.09 -8.37
N HIS A 107 12.93 -0.13 -7.47
CA HIS A 107 12.88 -0.32 -6.03
C HIS A 107 11.44 -0.38 -5.50
N ILE A 108 11.31 -0.92 -4.28
CA ILE A 108 10.06 -0.95 -3.52
C ILE A 108 9.57 0.47 -3.15
N LEU A 109 8.28 0.60 -2.91
CA LEU A 109 7.63 1.84 -2.52
C LEU A 109 8.21 2.36 -1.20
N GLU A 110 8.46 3.66 -1.14
CA GLU A 110 9.02 4.31 0.03
C GLU A 110 7.99 4.36 1.18
N SER A 111 8.44 4.07 2.40
CA SER A 111 7.59 4.06 3.60
C SER A 111 7.14 5.46 4.05
N SER A 112 7.78 6.51 3.56
CA SER A 112 7.42 7.90 3.89
C SER A 112 7.48 8.80 2.67
N CYS A 113 6.57 9.77 2.60
CA CYS A 113 6.60 10.83 1.61
C CYS A 113 7.82 11.73 1.80
N LYS A 114 8.39 12.23 0.70
CA LYS A 114 9.52 13.17 0.70
C LYS A 114 9.10 14.64 0.75
N HIS A 115 7.80 14.91 0.68
CA HIS A 115 7.22 16.24 0.83
C HIS A 115 6.68 16.45 2.26
N PRO A 116 6.52 17.71 2.71
CA PRO A 116 5.80 18.01 3.94
C PRO A 116 4.39 17.41 3.93
N ALA A 117 3.88 17.05 5.11
CA ALA A 117 2.57 16.40 5.26
C ALA A 117 1.41 17.24 4.68
N ASP A 118 1.54 18.56 4.68
CA ASP A 118 0.50 19.50 4.26
C ASP A 118 0.55 19.85 2.77
N VAL A 119 1.50 19.26 2.01
CA VAL A 119 1.67 19.53 0.58
C VAL A 119 1.33 18.27 -0.20
N GLU A 120 0.23 18.30 -0.96
CA GLU A 120 -0.04 17.26 -1.94
C GLU A 120 0.94 17.40 -3.12
N GLN A 121 1.83 16.43 -3.28
CA GLN A 121 2.66 16.33 -4.46
C GLN A 121 2.06 15.29 -5.42
N PRO A 122 1.60 15.69 -6.62
CA PRO A 122 0.93 14.78 -7.57
C PRO A 122 1.78 13.56 -7.94
N ASP A 123 3.10 13.74 -7.98
CA ASP A 123 4.06 12.70 -8.37
C ASP A 123 4.48 11.78 -7.22
N CYS A 124 3.97 12.01 -6.00
CA CYS A 124 4.27 11.14 -4.86
C CYS A 124 3.52 9.81 -4.98
N LEU A 125 4.25 8.75 -5.28
CA LEU A 125 3.68 7.39 -5.39
C LEU A 125 3.06 6.91 -4.08
N LYS A 126 3.64 7.25 -2.93
CA LYS A 126 3.08 6.83 -1.64
C LYS A 126 1.68 7.40 -1.44
N CYS A 127 1.52 8.72 -1.61
CA CYS A 127 0.21 9.38 -1.55
C CYS A 127 -0.74 8.87 -2.62
N LYS A 128 -0.24 8.56 -3.82
CA LYS A 128 -1.06 7.96 -4.88
C LYS A 128 -1.65 6.62 -4.44
N TYR A 129 -0.83 5.73 -3.88
CA TYR A 129 -1.28 4.42 -3.40
C TYR A 129 -2.23 4.56 -2.20
N GLU A 130 -1.89 5.39 -1.20
CA GLU A 130 -2.75 5.65 -0.03
C GLU A 130 -4.12 6.22 -0.42
N ARG A 131 -4.18 7.06 -1.47
CA ARG A 131 -5.43 7.68 -1.93
C ARG A 131 -6.27 6.75 -2.80
N GLU A 132 -5.65 6.01 -3.70
CA GLU A 132 -6.36 5.20 -4.69
C GLU A 132 -6.71 3.80 -4.19
N LEU A 133 -5.98 3.27 -3.20
CA LEU A 133 -6.26 1.98 -2.59
C LEU A 133 -7.12 2.14 -1.35
N LYS A 134 -8.11 1.25 -1.22
CA LYS A 134 -8.99 1.18 -0.03
C LYS A 134 -8.49 0.16 0.99
N LEU A 135 -7.23 -0.26 0.88
CA LEU A 135 -6.64 -1.29 1.73
C LEU A 135 -6.15 -0.65 3.03
N GLU A 136 -6.37 -1.35 4.15
CA GLU A 136 -5.87 -0.93 5.46
C GLU A 136 -4.33 -0.98 5.50
N GLU A 137 -3.76 -2.06 4.94
CA GLU A 137 -2.32 -2.30 4.88
C GLU A 137 -1.92 -2.68 3.45
N LEU A 138 -0.76 -2.19 3.01
CA LEU A 138 -0.14 -2.59 1.75
C LEU A 138 0.76 -3.82 1.96
N PRO A 139 1.01 -4.62 0.91
CA PRO A 139 2.05 -5.65 0.97
C PRO A 139 3.39 -5.08 1.45
N GLU A 140 4.20 -5.89 2.12
CA GLU A 140 5.53 -5.47 2.61
C GLU A 140 6.43 -4.94 1.50
N MET A 141 6.39 -5.56 0.32
CA MET A 141 7.20 -5.19 -0.84
C MET A 141 6.30 -4.78 -2.00
N VAL A 142 5.92 -3.51 -2.08
CA VAL A 142 5.16 -2.93 -3.21
C VAL A 142 6.12 -2.35 -4.24
N PHE A 143 6.18 -2.89 -5.45
CA PHE A 143 6.99 -2.31 -6.52
C PHE A 143 6.19 -1.30 -7.35
N ALA A 144 6.00 -0.11 -6.80
CA ALA A 144 5.01 0.83 -7.31
C ALA A 144 5.21 1.34 -8.74
N ARG A 145 6.46 1.32 -9.24
CA ARG A 145 6.84 1.72 -10.61
C ARG A 145 6.97 0.54 -11.56
N ASN A 146 6.91 -0.68 -11.05
CA ASN A 146 7.13 -1.85 -11.86
C ASN A 146 5.94 -2.05 -12.80
N SER A 147 6.26 -2.32 -14.06
CA SER A 147 5.24 -2.60 -15.05
C SER A 147 5.80 -3.44 -16.19
N LEU A 148 4.91 -4.25 -16.79
CA LEU A 148 5.15 -4.90 -18.07
C LEU A 148 4.02 -4.50 -19.01
N THR A 149 4.37 -3.82 -20.10
CA THR A 149 3.42 -3.31 -21.08
C THR A 149 3.60 -4.06 -22.40
N ILE A 150 2.49 -4.54 -22.96
CA ILE A 150 2.38 -5.16 -24.28
C ILE A 150 1.54 -4.23 -25.15
N ARG A 151 2.17 -3.52 -26.08
CA ARG A 151 1.46 -2.69 -27.07
C ARG A 151 1.15 -3.53 -28.30
N ILE A 152 -0.08 -3.40 -28.79
CA ILE A 152 -0.58 -4.03 -30.02
C ILE A 152 -0.72 -2.93 -31.07
N SER A 153 -0.06 -3.15 -32.21
CA SER A 153 0.19 -2.20 -33.29
C SER A 153 1.13 -1.05 -32.90
N LYS A 154 2.17 -0.84 -33.72
CA LYS A 154 3.08 0.31 -33.63
C LYS A 154 2.44 1.61 -34.15
N TYR A 155 1.47 1.49 -35.04
CA TYR A 155 0.80 2.62 -35.68
C TYR A 155 -0.66 2.72 -35.25
N PRO A 156 -1.24 3.93 -35.16
CA PRO A 156 -2.66 4.10 -34.87
C PRO A 156 -3.57 3.40 -35.90
N PRO A 157 -4.67 2.76 -35.48
CA PRO A 157 -5.09 2.59 -34.09
C PRO A 157 -4.19 1.62 -33.33
N SER A 158 -3.88 1.93 -32.06
CA SER A 158 -3.03 1.11 -31.20
C SER A 158 -3.62 1.03 -29.80
N GLY A 159 -3.40 -0.10 -29.13
CA GLY A 159 -3.79 -0.27 -27.74
C GLY A 159 -2.72 -1.03 -26.98
N TYR A 160 -2.85 -1.11 -25.66
CA TYR A 160 -1.91 -1.86 -24.85
C TYR A 160 -2.55 -2.57 -23.67
N ILE A 161 -1.91 -3.66 -23.28
CA ILE A 161 -2.13 -4.37 -22.03
C ILE A 161 -0.99 -3.98 -21.11
N GLN A 162 -1.30 -3.43 -19.94
CA GLN A 162 -0.29 -3.14 -18.93
C GLN A 162 -0.55 -3.97 -17.69
N PHE A 163 0.50 -4.63 -17.20
CA PHE A 163 0.53 -5.19 -15.86
C PHE A 163 1.20 -4.19 -14.93
N ASN A 164 0.46 -3.66 -13.95
CA ASN A 164 1.00 -2.75 -12.94
C ASN A 164 0.48 -3.12 -11.54
N CYS A 165 1.25 -2.74 -10.52
CA CYS A 165 0.95 -3.10 -9.14
C CYS A 165 -0.31 -2.41 -8.61
N LEU A 166 -0.52 -1.14 -8.93
CA LEU A 166 -1.63 -0.34 -8.40
C LEU A 166 -2.99 -0.93 -8.80
N ASP A 167 -3.19 -1.20 -10.08
CA ASP A 167 -4.45 -1.76 -10.58
C ASP A 167 -4.68 -3.19 -10.11
N ALA A 168 -3.60 -3.95 -9.91
CA ALA A 168 -3.69 -5.28 -9.30
C ALA A 168 -4.18 -5.21 -7.85
N LEU A 169 -3.66 -4.27 -7.05
CA LEU A 169 -4.07 -4.07 -5.66
C LEU A 169 -5.47 -3.46 -5.53
N LYS A 170 -5.93 -2.69 -6.51
CA LYS A 170 -7.34 -2.22 -6.56
C LYS A 170 -8.35 -3.36 -6.62
N MET A 171 -7.95 -4.54 -7.11
CA MET A 171 -8.81 -5.72 -7.19
C MET A 171 -8.77 -6.60 -5.92
N VAL A 172 -7.95 -6.24 -4.93
CA VAL A 172 -7.94 -6.92 -3.63
C VAL A 172 -9.17 -6.49 -2.83
N CYS A 173 -9.81 -7.43 -2.13
CA CYS A 173 -11.01 -7.15 -1.36
C CYS A 173 -10.67 -6.31 -0.12
N ALA A 174 -11.16 -5.05 -0.09
CA ALA A 174 -10.92 -4.12 1.00
C ALA A 174 -11.87 -4.29 2.21
N ASP A 175 -13.02 -4.95 2.00
CA ASP A 175 -14.14 -4.93 2.95
C ASP A 175 -14.49 -6.31 3.53
N ARG A 176 -13.75 -7.36 3.16
CA ARG A 176 -13.99 -8.72 3.63
C ARG A 176 -12.69 -9.46 3.91
N LEU A 177 -12.73 -10.28 4.96
CA LEU A 177 -11.69 -11.28 5.22
C LEU A 177 -11.66 -12.31 4.08
N PRO A 178 -10.50 -12.93 3.82
CA PRO A 178 -10.41 -13.91 2.77
C PRO A 178 -11.21 -15.17 3.12
N ASP A 179 -11.72 -15.85 2.09
CA ASP A 179 -12.43 -17.14 2.22
C ASP A 179 -11.49 -18.32 2.58
N VAL A 180 -10.50 -18.06 3.43
CA VAL A 180 -9.60 -19.04 4.02
C VAL A 180 -10.32 -19.64 5.24
N LYS A 181 -11.06 -20.74 5.04
CA LYS A 181 -11.51 -21.56 6.17
C LYS A 181 -10.30 -22.30 6.74
N VAL A 182 -9.60 -21.67 7.67
CA VAL A 182 -8.55 -22.31 8.48
C VAL A 182 -9.20 -23.51 9.16
N GLY A 183 -8.90 -24.72 8.69
CA GLY A 183 -9.32 -25.94 9.36
C GLY A 183 -8.83 -25.89 10.81
N ALA A 184 -9.64 -26.38 11.75
CA ALA A 184 -9.33 -26.42 13.17
C ALA A 184 -8.07 -27.28 13.45
N SER A 185 -6.90 -26.73 13.16
CA SER A 185 -5.63 -27.18 13.71
C SER A 185 -5.51 -26.49 15.06
N SER A 186 -5.41 -27.28 16.12
CA SER A 186 -5.28 -26.85 17.52
C SER A 186 -4.10 -25.91 17.79
N VAL A 187 -3.21 -25.71 16.81
CA VAL A 187 -2.07 -24.79 16.87
C VAL A 187 -2.39 -23.42 16.26
N TRP A 188 -3.37 -23.33 15.35
CA TRP A 188 -3.76 -22.08 14.69
C TRP A 188 -4.69 -21.20 15.55
N GLN A 189 -5.41 -21.79 16.50
CA GLN A 189 -6.28 -21.05 17.43
C GLN A 189 -5.46 -20.22 18.43
N SER A 190 -4.30 -20.65 18.90
CA SER A 190 -3.63 -19.95 20.03
C SER A 190 -2.88 -18.68 19.63
N THR A 191 -2.34 -18.60 18.41
CA THR A 191 -1.40 -17.52 18.04
C THR A 191 -2.01 -16.44 17.14
N ARG A 192 -3.18 -16.72 16.54
CA ARG A 192 -3.93 -15.78 15.70
C ARG A 192 -5.37 -15.53 16.11
N GLN A 193 -5.90 -16.17 17.17
CA GLN A 193 -7.07 -15.57 17.83
C GLN A 193 -6.68 -14.15 18.23
N ASP A 194 -5.47 -13.90 18.73
CA ASP A 194 -5.04 -12.54 19.09
C ASP A 194 -4.98 -11.58 17.90
N ARG A 195 -4.40 -11.94 16.74
CA ARG A 195 -4.35 -11.03 15.57
C ARG A 195 -5.66 -10.94 14.79
N ILE A 196 -6.39 -12.03 14.56
CA ILE A 196 -7.71 -11.98 13.89
C ILE A 196 -8.73 -11.27 14.81
N THR A 197 -8.63 -11.46 16.12
CA THR A 197 -9.45 -10.73 17.10
C THR A 197 -9.01 -9.26 17.18
N GLN A 198 -7.70 -8.94 17.20
CA GLN A 198 -7.20 -7.55 17.12
C GLN A 198 -7.56 -6.84 15.81
N ILE A 199 -7.42 -7.52 14.67
CA ILE A 199 -7.89 -7.04 13.36
C ILE A 199 -9.41 -6.83 13.43
N SER A 200 -10.18 -7.77 13.98
CA SER A 200 -11.63 -7.63 14.09
C SER A 200 -12.10 -6.55 15.09
N GLU A 201 -11.28 -6.24 16.10
CA GLU A 201 -11.60 -5.27 17.15
C GLU A 201 -11.12 -3.85 16.82
N HIS A 202 -10.06 -3.68 16.01
CA HIS A 202 -9.42 -2.38 15.75
C HIS A 202 -9.13 -2.04 14.28
N GLN A 203 -9.28 -2.99 13.34
CA GLN A 203 -9.06 -2.75 11.92
C GLN A 203 -10.30 -3.12 11.10
N LYS A 204 -10.44 -2.52 9.91
CA LYS A 204 -11.51 -2.93 8.99
C LYS A 204 -11.20 -4.33 8.43
N PRO A 205 -12.21 -5.19 8.25
CA PRO A 205 -11.99 -6.50 7.63
C PRO A 205 -11.50 -6.30 6.19
N PHE A 206 -10.31 -6.79 5.87
CA PHE A 206 -9.76 -6.78 4.51
C PHE A 206 -9.06 -8.11 4.18
N ASP A 207 -8.83 -8.34 2.90
CA ASP A 207 -8.10 -9.52 2.43
C ASP A 207 -6.59 -9.32 2.59
N TRP A 208 -6.08 -9.74 3.75
CA TRP A 208 -4.65 -9.76 4.07
C TRP A 208 -3.83 -10.77 3.26
N THR A 209 -4.46 -11.65 2.46
CA THR A 209 -3.73 -12.53 1.53
C THR A 209 -3.44 -11.83 0.19
N TYR A 210 -3.93 -10.60 0.02
CA TYR A 210 -3.77 -9.79 -1.19
C TYR A 210 -4.22 -10.53 -2.45
N THR A 211 -5.27 -11.35 -2.35
CA THR A 211 -5.76 -12.10 -3.51
C THR A 211 -6.29 -11.14 -4.54
N THR A 212 -5.76 -11.25 -5.76
CA THR A 212 -6.15 -10.44 -6.90
C THR A 212 -6.52 -11.29 -8.09
N HIS A 213 -7.64 -10.97 -8.73
CA HIS A 213 -8.10 -11.59 -9.97
C HIS A 213 -7.66 -10.79 -11.21
N TYR A 214 -6.64 -9.95 -11.04
CA TYR A 214 -6.16 -9.03 -12.06
C TYR A 214 -5.70 -9.74 -13.34
N LYS A 215 -6.22 -9.26 -14.48
CA LYS A 215 -5.97 -9.82 -15.82
C LYS A 215 -5.13 -8.90 -16.71
N GLY A 216 -4.55 -7.84 -16.14
CA GLY A 216 -3.95 -6.73 -16.88
C GLY A 216 -4.94 -5.63 -17.22
N THR A 217 -4.45 -4.39 -17.20
CA THR A 217 -5.19 -3.18 -17.55
C THR A 217 -5.20 -3.02 -19.07
N LEU A 218 -6.38 -2.88 -19.67
CA LEU A 218 -6.57 -2.72 -21.11
C LEU A 218 -6.82 -1.24 -21.44
N VAL A 219 -6.10 -0.71 -22.42
CA VAL A 219 -6.29 0.67 -22.91
C VAL A 219 -6.32 0.65 -24.43
N GLY A 220 -7.40 1.13 -25.04
CA GLY A 220 -7.60 1.08 -26.50
C GLY A 220 -7.74 -0.34 -27.05
N LEU A 221 -8.07 -1.31 -26.20
CA LEU A 221 -8.22 -2.72 -26.54
C LEU A 221 -9.57 -3.25 -26.04
N LYS A 222 -10.14 -4.20 -26.78
CA LYS A 222 -11.40 -4.86 -26.48
C LYS A 222 -11.17 -6.33 -26.20
N ALA A 223 -11.64 -6.81 -25.05
CA ALA A 223 -11.64 -8.23 -24.70
C ALA A 223 -12.98 -8.88 -25.07
N THR A 224 -12.95 -9.94 -25.86
CA THR A 224 -14.15 -10.68 -26.29
C THR A 224 -14.02 -12.16 -25.92
N PRO A 225 -15.05 -12.80 -25.34
CA PRO A 225 -15.01 -14.23 -25.05
C PRO A 225 -14.76 -15.05 -26.33
N THR A 226 -13.88 -16.04 -26.26
CA THR A 226 -13.54 -16.89 -27.41
C THR A 226 -13.41 -18.36 -27.03
N LYS A 227 -13.50 -19.24 -28.04
CA LYS A 227 -13.19 -20.67 -27.91
C LYS A 227 -11.77 -21.01 -28.36
N GLU A 228 -11.07 -20.06 -28.95
CA GLU A 228 -9.66 -20.18 -29.36
C GLU A 228 -8.78 -20.34 -28.11
N ARG A 229 -8.01 -21.42 -28.02
CA ARG A 229 -7.18 -21.75 -26.85
C ARG A 229 -5.70 -21.55 -27.16
N ILE A 230 -4.92 -21.27 -26.12
CA ILE A 230 -3.46 -21.27 -26.19
C ILE A 230 -2.97 -22.68 -26.47
N ASP A 231 -2.17 -22.86 -27.52
CA ASP A 231 -1.52 -24.13 -27.81
C ASP A 231 -0.39 -24.40 -26.80
N MET A 232 -0.74 -25.13 -25.74
CA MET A 232 0.22 -25.52 -24.70
C MET A 232 1.31 -26.46 -25.21
N GLU A 233 1.07 -27.24 -26.27
CA GLU A 233 2.10 -28.11 -26.85
C GLU A 233 3.15 -27.31 -27.61
N ARG A 234 2.75 -26.21 -28.28
CA ARG A 234 3.70 -25.24 -28.82
C ARG A 234 4.58 -24.64 -27.72
N LEU A 235 4.02 -24.29 -26.56
CA LEU A 235 4.79 -23.72 -25.45
C LEU A 235 5.75 -24.70 -24.75
N LYS A 236 5.56 -26.01 -24.93
CA LYS A 236 6.48 -27.05 -24.40
C LYS A 236 7.71 -27.27 -25.29
N ARG A 237 7.70 -26.79 -26.53
CA ARG A 237 8.83 -26.90 -27.45
C ARG A 237 10.01 -26.10 -26.90
N ARG A 238 11.23 -26.56 -27.20
CA ARG A 238 12.48 -25.90 -26.77
C ARG A 238 12.92 -24.87 -27.81
N ASP A 239 12.02 -23.91 -28.04
CA ASP A 239 12.20 -22.84 -29.01
C ASP A 239 13.20 -21.79 -28.46
N THR A 240 13.90 -21.11 -29.37
CA THR A 240 14.99 -20.21 -28.95
C THR A 240 14.43 -18.90 -28.43
N ILE A 241 14.59 -18.65 -27.13
CA ILE A 241 14.18 -17.39 -26.49
C ILE A 241 15.14 -16.27 -26.92
N ILE A 242 14.62 -15.26 -27.61
CA ILE A 242 15.39 -14.07 -28.04
C ILE A 242 15.25 -12.90 -27.07
N PHE A 243 14.16 -12.83 -26.32
CA PHE A 243 13.94 -11.85 -25.26
C PHE A 243 13.20 -12.46 -24.09
N SER A 244 13.65 -12.18 -22.88
CA SER A 244 12.98 -12.62 -21.66
C SER A 244 13.21 -11.62 -20.55
N THR A 245 12.14 -11.25 -19.85
CA THR A 245 12.23 -10.41 -18.65
C THR A 245 11.14 -10.81 -17.65
N ASN A 246 11.39 -10.48 -16.38
CA ASN A 246 10.52 -10.78 -15.25
C ASN A 246 10.42 -9.51 -14.39
N VAL A 247 9.19 -9.12 -14.09
CA VAL A 247 8.86 -7.93 -13.31
C VAL A 247 7.98 -8.35 -12.13
N ILE A 248 8.49 -8.20 -10.92
CA ILE A 248 7.72 -8.40 -9.70
C ILE A 248 6.87 -7.15 -9.45
N LEU A 249 5.59 -7.32 -9.11
CA LEU A 249 4.66 -6.21 -8.84
C LEU A 249 4.48 -5.99 -7.34
N PHE A 250 4.25 -7.05 -6.58
CA PHE A 250 4.30 -7.01 -5.12
C PHE A 250 4.62 -8.37 -4.52
N GLU A 251 5.13 -8.35 -3.29
CA GLU A 251 5.41 -9.51 -2.45
C GLU A 251 5.06 -9.22 -0.98
N ASP A 252 4.66 -10.26 -0.26
CA ASP A 252 4.36 -10.25 1.17
C ASP A 252 4.63 -11.62 1.78
N GLU A 253 5.23 -11.68 2.98
CA GLU A 253 5.53 -12.94 3.69
C GLU A 253 4.40 -13.39 4.64
N LEU A 254 3.25 -12.71 4.59
CA LEU A 254 2.06 -12.98 5.40
C LEU A 254 2.38 -13.04 6.90
N ALA A 255 3.32 -12.19 7.34
CA ALA A 255 3.95 -12.20 8.66
C ALA A 255 4.56 -13.57 9.03
N ASP A 256 5.48 -14.07 8.20
CA ASP A 256 6.18 -15.37 8.37
C ASP A 256 5.28 -16.62 8.31
N HIS A 257 4.07 -16.49 7.76
CA HIS A 257 3.09 -17.58 7.71
C HIS A 257 2.75 -18.03 6.28
N GLY A 258 3.56 -17.62 5.32
CA GLY A 258 3.36 -17.97 3.94
C GLY A 258 4.03 -17.02 2.98
N ILE A 259 3.44 -16.86 1.82
CA ILE A 259 3.85 -15.88 0.82
C ILE A 259 2.65 -15.50 -0.04
N ALA A 260 2.55 -14.23 -0.40
CA ALA A 260 1.73 -13.73 -1.48
C ALA A 260 2.61 -12.94 -2.45
N GLN A 261 2.65 -13.34 -3.72
CA GLN A 261 3.51 -12.74 -4.73
C GLN A 261 2.76 -12.57 -6.04
N LEU A 262 2.89 -11.39 -6.66
CA LEU A 262 2.44 -11.14 -8.03
C LEU A 262 3.63 -10.77 -8.91
N SER A 263 3.86 -11.55 -9.97
CA SER A 263 4.92 -11.26 -10.94
C SER A 263 4.45 -11.45 -12.38
N ALA A 264 5.00 -10.67 -13.30
CA ALA A 264 4.73 -10.69 -14.73
C ALA A 264 6.01 -11.04 -15.51
N ARG A 265 5.95 -12.09 -16.32
CA ARG A 265 7.09 -12.63 -17.07
C ARG A 265 6.74 -12.69 -18.55
N ILE A 266 7.65 -12.27 -19.41
CA ILE A 266 7.52 -12.41 -20.86
C ILE A 266 8.69 -13.22 -21.42
N ARG A 267 8.39 -14.04 -22.43
CA ARG A 267 9.36 -14.71 -23.30
C ARG A 267 8.94 -14.50 -24.74
N VAL A 268 9.86 -14.01 -25.57
CA VAL A 268 9.70 -13.91 -27.02
C VAL A 268 10.59 -14.94 -27.67
N MET A 269 10.00 -15.73 -28.56
CA MET A 269 10.67 -16.82 -29.28
C MET A 269 11.13 -16.34 -30.66
N ARG A 270 12.20 -16.94 -31.19
CA ARG A 270 12.75 -16.64 -32.53
C ARG A 270 11.75 -16.94 -33.65
N GLU A 271 10.85 -17.87 -33.40
CA GLU A 271 9.86 -18.42 -34.32
C GLU A 271 8.64 -17.49 -34.52
N GLY A 272 8.71 -16.25 -34.06
CA GLY A 272 7.72 -15.21 -34.35
C GLY A 272 6.51 -15.19 -33.44
N TYR A 273 6.67 -15.58 -32.17
CA TYR A 273 5.60 -15.52 -31.18
C TYR A 273 6.12 -15.26 -29.79
N PHE A 274 5.22 -14.88 -28.88
CA PHE A 274 5.56 -14.60 -27.49
C PHE A 274 4.57 -15.23 -26.52
N PHE A 275 5.04 -15.40 -25.28
CA PHE A 275 4.26 -15.87 -24.16
C PHE A 275 4.47 -14.94 -22.97
N VAL A 276 3.37 -14.48 -22.37
CA VAL A 276 3.37 -13.69 -21.15
C VAL A 276 2.60 -14.43 -20.07
N LEU A 277 3.16 -14.45 -18.86
CA LEU A 277 2.55 -15.01 -17.67
C LEU A 277 2.55 -13.95 -16.57
N LEU A 278 1.37 -13.47 -16.22
CA LEU A 278 1.13 -12.82 -14.93
C LEU A 278 0.66 -13.90 -13.96
N ARG A 279 1.41 -14.13 -12.89
CA ARG A 279 1.10 -15.12 -11.86
C ARG A 279 0.98 -14.44 -10.51
N PHE A 280 -0.21 -14.53 -9.94
CA PHE A 280 -0.42 -14.39 -8.51
C PHE A 280 -0.25 -15.78 -7.86
N TYR A 281 0.69 -15.90 -6.94
CA TYR A 281 0.93 -17.10 -6.18
C TYR A 281 0.78 -16.77 -4.69
N MET A 282 -0.11 -17.49 -4.02
CA MET A 282 -0.34 -17.35 -2.60
C MET A 282 -0.32 -18.70 -1.92
N ARG A 283 0.45 -18.81 -0.85
CA ARG A 283 0.51 -19.98 0.02
C ARG A 283 0.36 -19.48 1.45
N VAL A 284 -0.65 -19.98 2.15
CA VAL A 284 -0.76 -19.87 3.61
C VAL A 284 -0.32 -21.21 4.18
N ASP A 285 0.75 -21.21 4.95
CA ASP A 285 1.43 -22.43 5.38
C ASP A 285 0.49 -23.37 6.13
N ASN A 286 0.47 -24.63 5.69
CA ASN A 286 -0.41 -25.69 6.21
C ASN A 286 -1.93 -25.43 6.08
N VAL A 287 -2.36 -24.41 5.32
CA VAL A 287 -3.77 -24.05 5.17
C VAL A 287 -4.24 -24.22 3.73
N LEU A 288 -3.73 -23.41 2.81
CA LEU A 288 -4.14 -23.45 1.40
C LEU A 288 -3.10 -22.87 0.47
N LEU A 289 -3.18 -23.28 -0.79
CA LEU A 289 -2.45 -22.70 -1.90
C LEU A 289 -3.44 -22.21 -2.95
N ARG A 290 -3.16 -21.03 -3.50
CA ARG A 290 -3.93 -20.37 -4.55
C ARG A 290 -2.98 -19.86 -5.62
N VAL A 291 -3.31 -20.13 -6.87
CA VAL A 291 -2.63 -19.59 -8.04
C VAL A 291 -3.66 -18.96 -8.95
N CYS A 292 -3.45 -17.68 -9.29
CA CYS A 292 -4.22 -16.99 -10.31
C CYS A 292 -3.28 -16.60 -11.45
N ASP A 293 -3.44 -17.27 -12.58
CA ASP A 293 -2.60 -17.10 -13.76
C ASP A 293 -3.37 -16.36 -14.85
N THR A 294 -2.75 -15.32 -15.42
CA THR A 294 -3.14 -14.74 -16.71
C THR A 294 -2.05 -15.04 -17.72
N ARG A 295 -2.37 -15.90 -18.69
CA ARG A 295 -1.50 -16.27 -19.81
C ARG A 295 -1.90 -15.48 -21.03
N ILE A 296 -0.94 -14.92 -21.73
CA ILE A 296 -1.16 -14.22 -23.01
C ILE A 296 -0.22 -14.80 -24.06
N VAL A 297 -0.77 -15.16 -25.21
CA VAL A 297 0.02 -15.55 -26.40
C VAL A 297 -0.38 -14.68 -27.57
N GLY A 298 0.62 -14.21 -28.30
CA GLY A 298 0.45 -13.54 -29.58
C GLY A 298 1.48 -14.03 -30.58
N ASP A 299 1.06 -14.05 -31.84
CA ASP A 299 1.89 -14.31 -33.01
C ASP A 299 2.25 -12.98 -33.66
N GLU A 300 3.49 -12.81 -34.14
CA GLU A 300 4.04 -11.54 -34.61
C GLU A 300 3.22 -10.86 -35.72
N LEU A 301 2.57 -11.66 -36.57
CA LEU A 301 1.73 -11.21 -37.68
C LEU A 301 0.26 -10.99 -37.29
N ALA A 302 -0.15 -11.44 -36.10
CA ALA A 302 -1.53 -11.30 -35.64
C ALA A 302 -1.71 -9.94 -34.95
N LEU A 303 -2.77 -9.20 -35.31
CA LEU A 303 -3.16 -7.97 -34.62
C LEU A 303 -4.06 -8.23 -33.39
N TYR A 304 -3.93 -9.41 -32.79
CA TYR A 304 -4.68 -9.84 -31.63
C TYR A 304 -3.82 -10.75 -30.75
N VAL A 305 -4.26 -10.91 -29.50
CA VAL A 305 -3.68 -11.89 -28.59
C VAL A 305 -4.77 -12.74 -27.95
N ILE A 306 -4.43 -13.96 -27.54
CA ILE A 306 -5.30 -14.81 -26.74
C ILE A 306 -4.88 -14.69 -25.29
N ARG A 307 -5.85 -14.35 -24.43
CA ARG A 307 -5.69 -14.29 -22.97
C ARG A 307 -6.47 -15.41 -22.31
N GLU A 308 -5.76 -16.29 -21.61
CA GLU A 308 -6.36 -17.30 -20.73
C GLU A 308 -6.11 -16.95 -19.27
N TRP A 309 -7.19 -16.73 -18.52
CA TRP A 309 -7.15 -16.53 -17.09
C TRP A 309 -7.61 -17.79 -16.37
N GLN A 310 -6.88 -18.23 -15.33
CA GLN A 310 -7.22 -19.40 -14.53
C GLN A 310 -6.99 -19.16 -13.05
N LEU A 311 -7.99 -19.48 -12.24
CA LEU A 311 -7.87 -19.63 -10.79
C LEU A 311 -7.74 -21.10 -10.44
N ARG A 312 -6.70 -21.43 -9.70
CA ARG A 312 -6.45 -22.76 -9.14
C ARG A 312 -6.30 -22.65 -7.64
N GLU A 313 -6.90 -23.56 -6.91
CA GLU A 313 -6.85 -23.55 -5.46
C GLU A 313 -6.98 -24.95 -4.89
N ALA A 314 -6.21 -25.24 -3.84
CA ALA A 314 -6.46 -26.39 -3.00
C ALA A 314 -6.08 -26.09 -1.56
N LYS A 315 -6.82 -26.70 -0.63
CA LYS A 315 -6.40 -26.77 0.76
C LYS A 315 -5.15 -27.64 0.88
N TYR A 316 -4.25 -27.27 1.79
CA TYR A 316 -3.01 -27.98 2.02
C TYR A 316 -3.23 -29.45 2.40
N GLU A 317 -4.32 -29.75 3.13
CA GLU A 317 -4.72 -31.12 3.49
C GLU A 317 -4.86 -32.05 2.27
N ASN A 318 -5.35 -31.52 1.15
CA ASN A 318 -5.55 -32.28 -0.08
C ASN A 318 -4.24 -32.48 -0.86
N LEU A 319 -3.19 -31.71 -0.56
CA LEU A 319 -1.90 -31.72 -1.25
C LEU A 319 -0.82 -32.50 -0.50
N ARG A 320 -1.14 -33.18 0.61
CA ARG A 320 -0.16 -33.94 1.44
C ARG A 320 0.58 -35.05 0.69
N HIS A 321 0.05 -35.49 -0.46
CA HIS A 321 0.66 -36.50 -1.33
C HIS A 321 1.74 -35.91 -2.26
N VAL A 322 1.83 -34.59 -2.38
CA VAL A 322 2.80 -33.88 -3.22
C VAL A 322 4.05 -33.56 -2.41
N ASN A 323 5.24 -33.64 -3.02
CA ASN A 323 6.48 -33.21 -2.37
C ASN A 323 6.38 -31.72 -1.97
N PRO A 324 6.57 -31.37 -0.68
CA PRO A 324 6.52 -29.98 -0.22
C PRO A 324 7.40 -29.01 -1.01
N GLU A 325 8.57 -29.44 -1.50
CA GLU A 325 9.46 -28.58 -2.30
C GLU A 325 8.79 -28.06 -3.58
N LEU A 326 7.93 -28.88 -4.20
CA LEU A 326 7.16 -28.49 -5.39
C LEU A 326 6.04 -27.51 -5.05
N LEU A 327 5.54 -27.57 -3.82
CA LEU A 327 4.52 -26.65 -3.29
C LEU A 327 5.13 -25.34 -2.80
N LEU A 328 6.45 -25.26 -2.61
CA LEU A 328 7.14 -23.99 -2.30
C LEU A 328 7.47 -23.21 -3.58
N ASP A 329 7.74 -23.92 -4.67
CA ASP A 329 8.07 -23.34 -5.98
C ASP A 329 6.81 -22.88 -6.74
N ALA A 330 6.64 -21.57 -6.87
CA ALA A 330 5.54 -20.94 -7.62
C ALA A 330 5.46 -21.40 -9.08
N ASP A 331 6.57 -21.81 -9.70
CA ASP A 331 6.61 -22.28 -11.09
C ASP A 331 6.12 -23.73 -11.26
N ARG A 332 6.04 -24.48 -10.17
CA ARG A 332 5.64 -25.90 -10.16
C ARG A 332 4.33 -26.16 -9.43
N ALA A 333 4.06 -25.42 -8.35
CA ALA A 333 2.91 -25.66 -7.47
C ALA A 333 1.57 -25.72 -8.23
N TRP A 334 1.38 -24.83 -9.23
CA TRP A 334 0.17 -24.75 -10.03
C TRP A 334 -0.23 -26.06 -10.74
N MET A 335 0.75 -26.94 -11.04
CA MET A 335 0.50 -28.23 -11.71
C MET A 335 -0.26 -29.21 -10.82
N HIS A 336 -0.23 -29.01 -9.50
CA HIS A 336 -0.88 -29.86 -8.51
C HIS A 336 -2.21 -29.30 -8.01
N LEU A 337 -2.58 -28.08 -8.42
CA LEU A 337 -3.80 -27.42 -7.99
C LEU A 337 -4.93 -27.63 -9.01
N PRO A 338 -6.14 -28.02 -8.57
CA PRO A 338 -7.30 -28.13 -9.45
C PRO A 338 -7.74 -26.74 -9.91
N ILE A 339 -8.33 -26.68 -11.11
CA ILE A 339 -8.91 -25.45 -11.65
C ILE A 339 -10.26 -25.23 -10.97
N VAL A 340 -10.44 -24.02 -10.40
CA VAL A 340 -11.69 -23.56 -9.80
C VAL A 340 -12.49 -22.76 -10.81
N GLU A 341 -11.82 -21.90 -11.57
CA GLU A 341 -12.45 -21.01 -12.53
C GLU A 341 -11.49 -20.75 -13.70
N GLU A 342 -12.03 -20.63 -14.91
CA GLU A 342 -11.27 -20.25 -16.10
C GLU A 342 -12.05 -19.32 -17.02
N HIS A 343 -11.35 -18.40 -17.67
CA HIS A 343 -11.89 -17.47 -18.67
C HIS A 343 -10.94 -17.37 -19.86
N VAL A 344 -11.49 -17.37 -21.06
CA VAL A 344 -10.72 -17.30 -22.31
C VAL A 344 -11.24 -16.15 -23.16
N GLU A 345 -10.34 -15.24 -23.52
CA GLU A 345 -10.66 -14.00 -24.20
C GLU A 345 -9.71 -13.76 -25.37
N LYS A 346 -10.26 -13.25 -26.47
CA LYS A 346 -9.50 -12.69 -27.58
C LYS A 346 -9.44 -11.18 -27.39
N ILE A 347 -8.24 -10.62 -27.41
CA ILE A 347 -8.00 -9.20 -27.24
C ILE A 347 -7.57 -8.61 -28.57
N THR A 348 -8.36 -7.65 -29.06
CA THR A 348 -8.11 -6.91 -30.31
C THR A 348 -8.04 -5.42 -30.03
N ILE A 349 -7.57 -4.66 -31.00
CA ILE A 349 -7.69 -3.20 -31.00
C ILE A 349 -9.18 -2.83 -30.97
N ASP A 350 -9.51 -1.80 -30.20
CA ASP A 350 -10.86 -1.28 -30.11
C ASP A 350 -11.10 -0.26 -31.23
N ASP A 351 -11.83 -0.67 -32.26
CA ASP A 351 -12.14 0.17 -33.43
C ASP A 351 -13.19 1.26 -33.14
N ASP A 352 -13.82 1.22 -31.95
CA ASP A 352 -14.90 2.13 -31.52
C ASP A 352 -14.38 3.41 -30.81
N ASN A 353 -13.05 3.61 -30.73
CA ASN A 353 -12.39 4.84 -30.23
C ASN A 353 -11.82 5.70 -31.38
#